data_AF-A0A8S1UH36-F1
#
_entry.id   AF-A0A8S1UH36-F1
#
_cell.length_a   1.000
_cell.length_b   1.000
_cell.length_c   1.000
_cell.angle_alpha   90.00
_cell.angle_beta   90.00
_cell.angle_gamma   90.00
#
_symmetry.space_group_name_H-M   'P 1'
#
loop_
_entity.id
_entity.type
_entity.pdbx_description
1 polymer ?
#
loop_
_entity_poly.entity_id
_entity_poly.type
_entity_poly.pdbx_seq_one_letter_code
_entity_poly.pdbx_strand_id
1 'polypeptide(L)'
;MSLCSFQVCLSPSGRRTGLGKEFSEHANYEIIRQFLKMQKILIIISTKVCLMCLISQLSLYFHQIQLNTFDKIQRFEEALQNYDSAIQKYPENSNYFYNKGRINMIYFSANTLERLNRFEEVLQNYDLAIQKYPENSDFYQNKGNNENFEFPSQYIRQNEQT
;
A
#
# COMPACT_ATOMS: atom_id res chain seq x y z
N MET A 1 -40.31 40.44 -11.29
CA MET A 1 -40.21 40.95 -12.67
C MET A 1 -40.21 42.47 -12.61
N SER A 2 -39.05 43.11 -12.69
CA SER A 2 -38.97 44.57 -12.82
C SER A 2 -38.34 44.86 -14.19
N LEU A 3 -39.19 45.31 -15.12
CA LEU A 3 -38.79 45.72 -16.46
C LEU A 3 -38.16 47.11 -16.35
N CYS A 4 -36.83 47.18 -16.41
CA CYS A 4 -36.12 48.45 -16.55
C CYS A 4 -36.19 48.85 -18.03
N SER A 5 -37.05 49.81 -18.35
CA SER A 5 -37.26 50.39 -19.68
C SER A 5 -36.00 51.13 -20.14
N PHE A 6 -35.29 50.57 -21.12
CA PHE A 6 -34.23 51.26 -21.84
C PHE A 6 -34.85 52.28 -22.81
N GLN A 7 -34.84 53.54 -22.41
CA GLN A 7 -35.24 54.66 -23.26
C GLN A 7 -34.09 54.95 -24.25
N VAL A 8 -34.26 54.53 -25.51
CA VAL A 8 -33.33 54.90 -26.59
C VAL A 8 -33.64 56.34 -26.99
N CYS A 9 -32.82 57.29 -26.54
CA CYS A 9 -32.84 58.65 -27.07
C CYS A 9 -32.27 58.62 -28.51
N LEU A 10 -33.16 58.61 -29.51
CA LEU A 10 -32.83 58.89 -30.90
C LEU A 10 -32.62 60.40 -31.07
N SER A 11 -31.36 60.83 -31.20
CA SER A 11 -31.06 62.19 -31.67
C SER A 11 -31.42 62.32 -33.16
N PRO A 12 -31.96 63.47 -33.63
CA PRO A 12 -32.56 63.60 -34.98
C PRO A 12 -31.56 63.63 -36.14
N SER A 13 -30.26 63.41 -35.91
CA SER A 13 -29.24 63.37 -36.96
C SER A 13 -28.68 61.96 -37.06
N GLY A 14 -28.97 61.28 -38.16
CA GLY A 14 -28.67 59.87 -38.43
C GLY A 14 -27.18 59.53 -38.57
N ARG A 15 -26.35 59.85 -37.57
CA ARG A 15 -25.03 59.25 -37.38
C ARG A 15 -25.19 58.10 -36.39
N ARG A 16 -25.03 56.86 -36.87
CA ARG A 16 -24.81 55.69 -35.99
C ARG A 16 -23.51 55.94 -35.24
N THR A 17 -23.60 56.49 -34.05
CA THR A 17 -22.44 56.70 -33.18
C THR A 17 -21.88 55.33 -32.79
N GLY A 18 -20.58 55.12 -33.03
CA GLY A 18 -19.86 53.90 -32.66
C GLY A 18 -20.02 53.51 -31.19
N LEU A 19 -20.40 54.46 -30.34
CA LEU A 19 -20.75 54.30 -28.93
C LEU A 19 -21.74 53.16 -28.64
N GLY A 20 -22.78 52.97 -29.45
CA GLY A 20 -23.76 51.89 -29.22
C GLY A 20 -23.20 50.49 -29.52
N LYS A 21 -22.29 50.40 -30.50
CA LYS A 21 -21.57 49.15 -30.84
C LYS A 21 -20.48 48.86 -29.81
N GLU A 22 -19.68 49.86 -29.43
CA GLU A 22 -18.63 49.73 -28.42
C GLU A 22 -19.20 49.36 -27.04
N PHE A 23 -20.33 49.93 -26.62
CA PHE A 23 -21.00 49.52 -25.38
C PHE A 23 -21.52 48.07 -25.46
N SER A 24 -22.05 47.64 -26.60
CA SER A 24 -22.52 46.26 -26.80
C SER A 24 -21.37 45.25 -26.82
N GLU A 25 -20.23 45.62 -27.41
CA GLU A 25 -19.01 44.81 -27.44
C GLU A 25 -18.36 44.73 -26.05
N HIS A 26 -18.33 45.83 -25.30
CA HIS A 26 -17.83 45.86 -23.93
C HIS A 26 -18.72 45.05 -22.97
N ALA A 27 -20.05 45.14 -23.11
CA ALA A 27 -21.00 44.33 -22.36
C ALA A 27 -20.88 42.84 -22.69
N ASN A 28 -20.72 42.48 -23.98
CA ASN A 28 -20.47 41.11 -24.40
C ASN A 28 -19.14 40.58 -23.85
N TYR A 29 -18.08 41.40 -23.88
CA TYR A 29 -16.80 41.05 -23.28
C TYR A 29 -16.93 40.79 -21.78
N GLU A 30 -17.66 41.62 -21.03
CA GLU A 30 -17.81 41.41 -19.59
C GLU A 30 -18.70 40.20 -19.26
N ILE A 31 -19.73 39.91 -20.07
CA ILE A 31 -20.52 38.67 -19.97
C ILE A 31 -19.65 37.45 -20.22
N ILE A 32 -18.85 37.44 -21.29
CA ILE A 32 -17.91 36.35 -21.61
C ILE A 32 -16.88 36.20 -20.49
N ARG A 33 -16.37 37.31 -19.94
CA ARG A 33 -15.43 37.32 -18.82
C ARG A 33 -16.04 36.73 -17.56
N GLN A 34 -17.29 37.07 -17.23
CA GLN A 34 -18.02 36.50 -16.09
C GLN A 34 -18.33 35.02 -16.30
N PHE A 35 -18.71 34.62 -17.52
CA PHE A 35 -18.93 33.23 -17.89
C PHE A 35 -17.65 32.39 -17.76
N LEU A 36 -16.51 32.88 -18.27
CA LEU A 36 -15.22 32.22 -18.12
C LEU A 36 -14.77 32.13 -16.65
N LYS A 37 -15.05 33.15 -15.83
CA LYS A 37 -14.82 33.08 -14.37
C LYS A 37 -15.69 32.00 -13.72
N MET A 38 -16.97 31.93 -14.06
CA MET A 38 -17.91 30.91 -13.56
C MET A 38 -17.48 29.49 -13.98
N GLN A 39 -17.06 29.31 -15.24
CA GLN A 39 -16.54 28.02 -15.71
C GLN A 39 -15.27 27.60 -14.99
N LYS A 40 -14.32 28.53 -14.75
CA LYS A 40 -13.11 28.23 -13.96
C LYS A 40 -13.44 27.80 -12.53
N ILE A 41 -14.38 28.48 -11.88
CA ILE A 41 -14.84 28.13 -10.52
C ILE A 41 -15.47 26.73 -10.52
N LEU A 42 -16.32 26.42 -11.49
CA LEU A 42 -16.96 25.11 -11.61
C LEU A 42 -15.93 23.98 -11.80
N ILE A 43 -14.94 24.20 -12.68
CA ILE A 43 -13.84 23.24 -12.90
C ILE A 43 -13.08 23.01 -11.60
N ILE A 44 -12.68 24.07 -10.89
CA ILE A 44 -11.94 23.96 -9.62
C ILE A 44 -12.74 23.20 -8.56
N ILE A 45 -14.05 23.46 -8.45
CA ILE A 45 -14.92 22.73 -7.51
C ILE A 45 -14.98 21.25 -7.90
N SER A 46 -15.20 20.96 -9.19
CA SER A 46 -15.30 19.59 -9.68
C SER A 46 -14.00 18.79 -9.47
N THR A 47 -12.83 19.39 -9.75
CA THR A 47 -11.54 18.73 -9.57
C THR A 47 -11.20 18.57 -8.09
N LYS A 48 -11.58 19.51 -7.23
CA LYS A 48 -11.39 19.40 -5.78
C LYS A 48 -12.25 18.29 -5.18
N VAL A 49 -13.53 18.18 -5.55
CA VAL A 49 -14.39 17.07 -5.08
C VAL A 49 -13.85 15.72 -5.57
N CYS A 50 -13.41 15.65 -6.83
CA CYS A 50 -12.81 14.44 -7.38
C CYS A 50 -11.52 14.05 -6.63
N LEU A 51 -10.63 15.01 -6.35
CA LEU A 51 -9.40 14.80 -5.59
C LEU A 51 -9.69 14.34 -4.16
N MET A 52 -10.66 14.95 -3.47
CA MET A 52 -11.05 14.53 -2.12
C MET A 52 -11.55 13.08 -2.09
N CYS A 53 -12.32 12.66 -3.09
CA CYS A 53 -12.79 11.28 -3.21
C CYS A 53 -11.62 10.31 -3.45
N LEU A 54 -10.71 10.64 -4.37
CA LEU A 54 -9.50 9.86 -4.65
C LEU A 54 -8.60 9.70 -3.41
N ILE A 55 -8.37 10.78 -2.66
CA ILE A 55 -7.58 10.75 -1.43
C ILE A 55 -8.24 9.83 -0.39
N SER A 56 -9.57 9.91 -0.23
CA SER A 56 -10.29 9.05 0.73
C SER A 56 -10.20 7.57 0.36
N GLN A 57 -10.32 7.23 -0.92
CA GLN A 57 -10.19 5.87 -1.42
C GLN A 57 -8.78 5.33 -1.23
N LEU A 58 -7.75 6.13 -1.55
CA LEU A 58 -6.35 5.76 -1.38
C LEU A 58 -6.01 5.53 0.10
N SER A 59 -6.49 6.40 0.99
CA SER A 59 -6.31 6.27 2.44
C SER A 59 -6.97 5.00 2.97
N LEU A 60 -8.19 4.68 2.54
CA LEU A 60 -8.88 3.46 2.95
C LEU A 60 -8.15 2.20 2.45
N TYR A 61 -7.69 2.21 1.20
CA TYR A 61 -6.92 1.11 0.62
C TYR A 61 -5.60 0.87 1.37
N PHE A 62 -4.85 1.94 1.65
CA PHE A 62 -3.62 1.86 2.43
C PHE A 62 -3.89 1.30 3.83
N HIS A 63 -4.92 1.79 4.51
CA HIS A 63 -5.30 1.31 5.84
C HIS A 63 -5.70 -0.17 5.83
N GLN A 64 -6.47 -0.62 4.84
CA GLN A 64 -6.85 -2.03 4.69
C GLN A 64 -5.64 -2.95 4.46
N ILE A 65 -4.68 -2.54 3.63
CA ILE A 65 -3.44 -3.31 3.42
C ILE A 65 -2.66 -3.38 4.73
N GLN A 66 -2.47 -2.24 5.40
CA GLN A 66 -1.72 -2.17 6.64
C GLN A 66 -2.33 -3.06 7.73
N LEU A 67 -3.64 -2.99 7.93
CA LEU A 67 -4.36 -3.84 8.89
C LEU A 67 -4.16 -5.33 8.57
N ASN A 68 -4.37 -5.74 7.31
CA ASN A 68 -4.18 -7.13 6.90
C ASN A 68 -2.74 -7.63 7.09
N THR A 69 -1.74 -6.76 6.92
CA THR A 69 -0.34 -7.13 7.19
C THR A 69 -0.05 -7.24 8.68
N PHE A 70 -0.58 -6.31 9.48
CA PHE A 70 -0.40 -6.31 10.93
C PHE A 70 -1.06 -7.52 11.59
N ASP A 71 -2.31 -7.84 11.21
CA ASP A 71 -3.04 -9.01 11.71
C ASP A 71 -2.30 -10.31 11.40
N LYS A 72 -1.67 -10.41 10.23
CA LYS A 72 -0.85 -11.58 9.88
C LYS A 72 0.39 -11.68 10.77
N ILE A 73 1.13 -10.58 10.92
CA ILE A 73 2.34 -10.52 11.76
C ILE A 73 2.01 -10.90 13.21
N GLN A 74 0.97 -10.29 13.78
CA GLN A 74 0.55 -10.56 15.15
C GLN A 74 0.18 -12.05 15.34
N ARG A 75 -0.57 -12.64 14.41
CA ARG A 75 -0.92 -14.06 14.47
C ARG A 75 0.30 -14.99 14.37
N PHE A 76 1.33 -14.60 13.62
CA PHE A 76 2.57 -15.36 13.56
C PHE A 76 3.35 -15.27 14.87
N GLU A 77 3.46 -14.08 15.47
CA GLU A 77 4.10 -13.88 16.78
C GLU A 77 3.39 -14.67 17.88
N GLU A 78 2.06 -14.61 17.95
CA GLU A 78 1.25 -15.39 18.90
C GLU A 78 1.45 -16.89 18.69
N ALA A 79 1.52 -17.37 17.44
CA ALA A 79 1.76 -18.77 17.15
C ALA A 79 3.15 -19.22 17.62
N LEU A 80 4.19 -18.41 17.43
CA LEU A 80 5.54 -18.71 17.90
C LEU A 80 5.61 -18.79 19.43
N GLN A 81 5.00 -17.86 20.15
CA GLN A 81 4.92 -17.88 21.62
C GLN A 81 4.18 -19.12 22.15
N ASN A 82 3.12 -19.53 21.46
CA ASN A 82 2.39 -20.76 21.79
C ASN A 82 3.28 -22.00 21.60
N TYR A 83 4.07 -22.06 20.52
CA TYR A 83 5.02 -23.14 20.31
C TYR A 83 6.16 -23.14 21.34
N ASP A 84 6.66 -21.97 21.74
CA ASP A 84 7.65 -21.86 22.81
C ASP A 84 7.12 -22.40 24.14
N SER A 85 5.89 -22.03 24.48
CA SER A 85 5.21 -22.55 25.67
C SER A 85 4.98 -24.06 25.59
N ALA A 86 4.60 -24.57 24.41
CA ALA A 86 4.41 -26.00 24.17
C ALA A 86 5.73 -26.78 24.25
N ILE A 87 6.83 -26.22 23.74
CA ILE A 87 8.17 -26.79 23.85
C ILE A 87 8.63 -26.86 25.31
N GLN A 88 8.38 -25.81 26.10
CA GLN A 88 8.70 -25.81 27.53
C GLN A 88 7.90 -26.88 28.31
N LYS A 89 6.62 -27.06 27.95
CA LYS A 89 5.74 -28.02 28.62
C LYS A 89 5.94 -29.47 28.16
N TYR A 90 6.27 -29.67 26.89
CA TYR A 90 6.44 -30.98 26.26
C TYR A 90 7.74 -31.02 25.45
N PRO A 91 8.90 -30.98 26.13
CA PRO A 91 10.20 -30.89 25.47
C PRO A 91 10.55 -32.13 24.65
N GLU A 92 9.85 -33.25 24.86
CA GLU A 92 10.03 -34.47 24.10
C GLU A 92 9.25 -34.47 22.78
N ASN A 93 8.25 -33.61 22.59
CA ASN A 93 7.45 -33.63 21.38
C ASN A 93 8.09 -32.78 20.24
N SER A 94 8.71 -33.46 19.28
CA SER A 94 9.39 -32.83 18.13
C SER A 94 8.47 -32.08 17.17
N ASN A 95 7.18 -32.39 17.15
CA ASN A 95 6.23 -31.68 16.29
C ASN A 95 6.14 -30.20 16.65
N TYR A 96 6.36 -29.82 17.91
CA TYR A 96 6.37 -28.40 18.29
C TYR A 96 7.59 -27.66 17.75
N PHE A 97 8.78 -28.27 17.80
CA PHE A 97 9.99 -27.69 17.20
C PHE A 97 9.86 -27.56 15.68
N TYR A 98 9.33 -28.59 15.02
CA TYR A 98 9.07 -28.59 13.59
C TYR A 98 8.08 -27.50 13.16
N ASN A 99 6.91 -27.43 13.83
CA ASN A 99 5.90 -26.45 13.49
C ASN A 99 6.35 -25.02 13.81
N LYS A 100 7.13 -24.82 14.89
CA LYS A 100 7.79 -23.54 15.17
C LYS A 100 8.74 -23.13 14.05
N GLY A 101 9.63 -24.03 13.62
CA GLY A 101 10.56 -23.79 12.51
C GLY A 101 9.85 -23.42 11.20
N ARG A 102 8.75 -24.10 10.87
CA ARG A 102 7.93 -23.78 9.69
C ARG A 102 7.24 -22.42 9.78
N ILE A 103 6.66 -22.08 10.93
CA ILE A 103 6.03 -20.76 11.11
C ILE A 103 7.07 -19.65 11.08
N ASN A 104 8.22 -19.85 11.72
CA ASN A 104 9.34 -18.92 11.63
C ASN A 104 9.78 -18.72 10.17
N MET A 105 9.96 -19.79 9.40
CA MET A 105 10.28 -19.68 7.96
C MET A 105 9.25 -18.83 7.21
N ILE A 106 7.96 -19.12 7.36
CA ILE A 106 6.89 -18.40 6.65
C ILE A 106 6.89 -16.92 7.06
N TYR A 107 6.98 -16.65 8.37
CA TYR A 107 7.04 -15.30 8.93
C TYR A 107 8.22 -14.49 8.38
N PHE A 108 9.42 -15.06 8.37
CA PHE A 108 10.63 -14.36 7.92
C PHE A 108 10.77 -14.30 6.40
N SER A 109 10.21 -15.26 5.65
CA SER A 109 10.14 -15.17 4.18
C SER A 109 9.29 -13.98 3.71
N ALA A 110 8.29 -13.58 4.51
CA ALA A 110 7.48 -12.41 4.27
C ALA A 110 8.17 -11.09 4.69
N ASN A 111 9.22 -11.16 5.52
CA ASN A 111 9.93 -10.00 6.06
C ASN A 111 11.39 -9.98 5.57
N THR A 112 11.62 -9.29 4.44
CA THR A 112 12.87 -9.32 3.68
C THR A 112 14.11 -8.78 4.41
N LEU A 113 13.93 -8.03 5.51
CA LEU A 113 15.01 -7.28 6.17
C LEU A 113 15.77 -8.07 7.26
N GLU A 114 15.19 -9.12 7.84
CA GLU A 114 15.81 -9.89 8.96
C GLU A 114 16.26 -11.31 8.58
N ARG A 115 16.38 -11.60 7.28
CA ARG A 115 16.54 -12.95 6.75
C ARG A 115 17.74 -13.73 7.34
N LEU A 116 18.94 -13.15 7.35
CA LEU A 116 20.18 -13.91 7.59
C LEU A 116 20.31 -14.48 9.02
N ASN A 117 20.21 -13.64 10.06
CA ASN A 117 20.40 -14.11 11.45
C ASN A 117 19.33 -15.09 11.95
N ARG A 118 18.15 -15.13 11.30
CA ARG A 118 17.00 -15.91 11.80
C ARG A 118 16.76 -17.19 11.01
N PHE A 119 17.39 -17.35 9.84
CA PHE A 119 17.48 -18.66 9.18
C PHE A 119 18.34 -19.64 9.98
N GLU A 120 19.41 -19.17 10.61
CA GLU A 120 20.21 -19.98 11.54
C GLU A 120 19.35 -20.55 12.68
N GLU A 121 18.46 -19.74 13.27
CA GLU A 121 17.52 -20.19 14.31
C GLU A 121 16.54 -21.24 13.78
N VAL A 122 16.07 -21.10 12.54
CA VAL A 122 15.18 -22.09 11.89
C VAL A 122 15.89 -23.41 11.66
N LEU A 123 17.12 -23.39 11.13
CA LEU A 123 17.93 -24.59 10.90
C LEU A 123 18.25 -25.30 12.21
N GLN A 124 18.58 -24.56 13.27
CA GLN A 124 18.79 -25.12 14.61
C GLN A 124 17.55 -25.83 15.16
N ASN A 125 16.35 -25.27 14.95
CA ASN A 125 15.11 -25.94 15.38
C ASN A 125 14.84 -27.24 14.61
N TYR A 126 15.14 -27.31 13.31
CA TYR A 126 15.06 -28.56 12.56
C TYR A 126 16.12 -29.57 13.01
N ASP A 127 17.34 -29.12 13.32
CA ASP A 127 18.38 -29.99 13.86
C ASP A 127 17.98 -30.60 15.21
N LEU A 128 17.38 -29.81 16.10
CA LEU A 128 16.84 -30.32 17.36
C LEU A 128 15.70 -31.33 17.15
N ALA A 129 14.83 -31.10 16.16
CA ALA A 129 13.76 -32.03 15.82
C ALA A 129 14.32 -33.37 15.28
N ILE A 130 15.33 -33.30 14.41
CA ILE A 130 16.05 -34.45 13.85
C ILE A 130 16.79 -35.23 14.95
N GLN A 131 17.48 -34.54 15.86
CA GLN A 131 18.18 -35.19 16.97
C GLN A 131 17.22 -35.96 17.88
N LYS A 132 16.01 -35.45 18.09
CA LYS A 132 14.99 -36.12 18.92
C LYS A 132 14.28 -37.26 18.20
N TYR A 133 14.04 -37.14 16.89
CA TYR A 133 13.36 -38.16 16.08
C TYR A 133 14.05 -38.31 14.72
N PRO A 134 15.14 -39.09 14.68
CA PRO A 134 15.94 -39.24 13.46
C PRO A 134 15.21 -40.02 12.36
N GLU A 135 14.12 -40.72 12.68
CA GLU A 135 13.36 -41.51 11.70
C GLU A 135 12.33 -40.69 10.92
N ASN A 136 12.06 -39.44 11.31
CA ASN A 136 11.09 -38.60 10.62
C ASN A 136 11.71 -37.89 9.41
N SER A 137 11.46 -38.44 8.22
CA SER A 137 11.94 -37.92 6.93
C SER A 137 11.47 -36.51 6.61
N ASP A 138 10.33 -36.07 7.16
CA ASP A 138 9.79 -34.74 6.90
C ASP A 138 10.73 -33.65 7.43
N PHE A 139 11.44 -33.91 8.53
CA PHE A 139 12.38 -32.94 9.10
C PHE A 139 13.58 -32.69 8.18
N TYR A 140 14.11 -33.76 7.57
CA TYR A 140 15.19 -33.67 6.60
C TYR A 140 14.76 -32.96 5.31
N GLN A 141 13.56 -33.27 4.80
CA GLN A 141 13.04 -32.63 3.60
C GLN A 141 12.84 -31.13 3.80
N ASN A 142 12.27 -30.72 4.94
CA ASN A 142 12.03 -29.31 5.22
C ASN A 142 13.32 -28.55 5.56
N LYS A 143 14.31 -29.20 6.20
CA LYS A 143 15.65 -28.62 6.39
C LYS A 143 16.33 -28.37 5.05
N GLY A 144 16.38 -29.38 4.16
CA GLY A 144 16.98 -29.25 2.84
C GLY A 144 16.29 -28.19 1.96
N ASN A 145 14.96 -28.06 2.06
CA ASN A 145 14.23 -26.98 1.40
C ASN A 145 14.66 -25.60 1.92
N ASN A 146 14.91 -25.45 3.23
CA ASN A 146 15.37 -24.19 3.81
C ASN A 146 16.82 -23.86 3.45
N GLU A 147 17.72 -24.85 3.46
CA GLU A 147 19.10 -24.69 2.96
C GLU A 147 19.09 -24.25 1.49
N ASN A 148 18.21 -24.83 0.65
CA ASN A 148 18.08 -24.45 -0.75
C ASN A 148 17.55 -23.01 -0.96
N PHE A 149 16.79 -22.46 0.00
CA PHE A 149 16.41 -21.04 -0.03
C PHE A 149 17.60 -20.10 0.22
N GLU A 150 18.72 -20.61 0.73
CA GLU A 150 19.91 -19.86 1.10
C GLU A 150 21.11 -20.04 0.14
N PHE A 151 21.12 -21.04 -0.75
CA PHE A 151 22.30 -21.29 -1.59
C PHE A 151 22.05 -21.29 -3.10
N PRO A 152 22.09 -20.12 -3.77
CA PRO A 152 22.69 -20.05 -5.10
C PRO A 152 24.22 -20.27 -4.97
N SER A 153 24.65 -21.50 -4.63
CA SER A 153 25.93 -22.15 -4.98
C SER A 153 27.30 -21.42 -4.94
N GLN A 154 27.41 -20.19 -4.42
CA GLN A 154 28.64 -19.38 -4.54
C GLN A 154 29.37 -19.09 -3.22
N TYR A 155 28.77 -19.30 -2.04
CA TYR A 155 29.41 -18.95 -0.77
C TYR A 155 30.14 -20.10 -0.05
N ILE A 156 29.73 -21.36 -0.24
CA ILE A 156 30.36 -22.49 0.48
C ILE A 156 31.78 -22.82 -0.06
N ARG A 157 32.05 -22.58 -1.35
CA ARG A 157 33.36 -22.89 -1.95
C ARG A 157 34.50 -21.94 -1.55
N GLN A 158 34.23 -20.78 -0.94
CA GLN A 158 35.30 -19.84 -0.58
C GLN A 158 35.89 -20.10 0.82
N ASN A 159 35.18 -20.83 1.69
CA ASN A 159 35.62 -21.05 3.07
C ASN A 159 36.22 -22.45 3.32
N GLU A 160 36.30 -23.30 2.29
CA GLU A 160 37.01 -24.59 2.34
C GLU A 160 38.43 -24.53 1.72
N GLN A 161 38.88 -23.35 1.28
CA GLN A 161 40.19 -23.18 0.62
C GLN A 161 41.09 -22.07 1.20
N THR A 162 40.84 -21.58 2.42
CA THR A 162 41.79 -20.70 3.14
C THR A 162 42.02 -21.16 4.55
#